data_AF-A0A2W6RGR8-F1
#
_entry.id   AF-A0A2W6RGR8-F1
#
_cell.length_a   1.000
_cell.length_b   1.000
_cell.length_c   1.000
_cell.angle_alpha   90.00
_cell.angle_beta   90.00
_cell.angle_gamma   90.00
#
_symmetry.space_group_name_H-M   'P 1'
#
loop_
_entity.id
_entity.type
_entity.pdbx_description
1 polymer ?
#
loop_
_entity_poly.entity_id
_entity_poly.type
_entity_poly.pdbx_seq_one_letter_code
_entity_poly.pdbx_strand_id
1 'polypeptide(L)' 'MASPSAELKVARQILGWDALTMARALRLVGTPEKLEARIQDMEAGKRDISGPVKVAIEAFLSGWRPAGWVEPV' A
#
# COMPACT_ATOMS: atom_id res chain seq x y z
N MET A 1 -5.66 10.55 13.81
CA MET A 1 -5.49 9.50 12.79
C MET A 1 -4.04 9.53 12.34
N ALA A 2 -3.43 8.38 12.05
CA ALA A 2 -2.07 8.32 11.52
C ALA A 2 -2.03 8.99 10.13
N SER A 3 -0.86 9.46 9.69
CA SER A 3 -0.74 9.99 8.33
C SER A 3 -0.78 8.84 7.31
N PRO A 4 -1.25 9.06 6.07
CA PRO A 4 -1.23 8.03 5.03
C PRO A 4 0.16 7.40 4.81
N SER A 5 1.23 8.18 4.98
CA SER A 5 2.62 7.70 4.92
C SER A 5 2.94 6.70 6.02
N ALA A 6 2.51 6.99 7.26
CA ALA A 6 2.68 6.08 8.38
C ALA A 6 1.84 4.81 8.19
N GLU A 7 0.60 4.94 7.72
CA GLU A 7 -0.29 3.80 7.45
C GLU A 7 0.23 2.89 6.35
N LEU A 8 0.81 3.44 5.27
CA LEU A 8 1.47 2.64 4.23
C LEU A 8 2.61 1.78 4.81
N LYS A 9 3.45 2.39 5.65
CA LYS A 9 4.57 1.70 6.29
C LYS A 9 4.07 0.58 7.21
N VAL A 10 3.04 0.86 8.01
CA VAL A 10 2.41 -0.14 8.89
C VAL A 10 1.81 -1.29 8.08
N ALA A 11 1.07 -1.01 7.00
CA ALA A 11 0.49 -2.03 6.14
C ALA A 11 1.57 -2.95 5.56
N ARG A 12 2.67 -2.39 5.05
CA ARG A 12 3.80 -3.18 4.54
C ARG A 12 4.43 -4.06 5.61
N GLN A 13 4.59 -3.53 6.83
CA GLN A 13 5.16 -4.28 7.96
C GLN A 13 4.25 -5.42 8.42
N ILE A 14 2.93 -5.19 8.52
CA ILE A 14 1.95 -6.22 8.88
C ILE A 14 1.95 -7.36 7.87
N LEU A 15 2.05 -7.03 6.57
CA LEU A 15 2.04 -8.01 5.49
C LEU A 15 3.40 -8.73 5.34
N GLY A 16 4.45 -8.27 6.01
CA GLY A 16 5.80 -8.80 5.87
C GLY A 16 6.43 -8.58 4.49
N TRP A 17 6.00 -7.53 3.78
CA TRP A 17 6.45 -7.26 2.41
C TRP A 17 7.67 -6.34 2.38
N ASP A 18 8.54 -6.55 1.40
CA ASP A 18 9.53 -5.54 1.02
C ASP A 18 8.88 -4.41 0.20
N ALA A 19 9.64 -3.34 -0.05
CA ALA A 19 9.14 -2.18 -0.77
C ALA A 19 8.74 -2.51 -2.21
N LEU A 20 9.47 -3.40 -2.88
CA LEU A 20 9.21 -3.81 -4.25
C LEU A 20 7.91 -4.62 -4.37
N THR A 21 7.68 -5.55 -3.46
CA THR A 21 6.48 -6.37 -3.38
C THR A 21 5.26 -5.49 -3.13
N MET A 22 5.35 -4.53 -2.20
CA MET A 22 4.29 -3.54 -2.00
C MET A 22 4.03 -2.71 -3.27
N ALA A 23 5.08 -2.22 -3.94
CA ALA A 23 4.93 -1.45 -5.17
C ALA A 23 4.25 -2.25 -6.29
N ARG A 24 4.59 -3.54 -6.42
CA ARG A 24 3.98 -4.46 -7.37
C ARG A 24 2.52 -4.76 -7.03
N ALA A 25 2.20 -4.96 -5.75
CA ALA A 25 0.83 -5.17 -5.29
C ALA A 25 -0.07 -3.96 -5.60
N LEU A 26 0.48 -2.75 -5.45
CA LEU A 26 -0.17 -1.49 -5.83
C LEU A 26 -0.16 -1.21 -7.33
N ARG A 27 0.39 -2.13 -8.15
CA ARG A 27 0.52 -2.02 -9.61
C ARG A 27 1.18 -0.71 -10.07
N LEU A 28 2.17 -0.24 -9.31
CA LEU A 28 2.96 0.93 -9.70
C LEU A 28 3.82 0.60 -10.93
N VAL A 29 4.02 1.60 -11.81
CA VAL A 29 4.78 1.44 -13.05
C VAL A 29 6.19 2.02 -12.89
N GLY A 30 7.21 1.27 -13.32
CA GLY A 30 8.61 1.68 -13.28
C GLY A 30 9.57 0.49 -13.29
N THR A 31 10.89 0.77 -13.31
CA THR A 31 11.91 -0.25 -13.04
C THR A 31 11.90 -0.62 -11.55
N PRO A 32 12.37 -1.81 -11.16
CA PRO A 32 12.34 -2.27 -9.76
C PRO A 32 12.92 -1.25 -8.76
N GLU A 33 14.04 -0.63 -9.10
CA GLU A 33 14.74 0.34 -8.23
C GLU A 33 13.91 1.61 -8.03
N LYS A 34 13.25 2.09 -9.10
CA LYS A 34 12.36 3.25 -9.04
C LYS A 34 11.09 2.95 -8.24
N LEU A 35 10.61 1.70 -8.29
CA LEU A 35 9.43 1.27 -7.55
C LEU A 35 9.71 1.21 -6.04
N GLU A 36 10.84 0.61 -5.65
CA GLU A 36 11.28 0.58 -4.25
C GLU A 36 11.47 1.98 -3.67
N ALA A 37 12.24 2.82 -4.37
CA ALA A 37 12.49 4.20 -3.95
C ALA A 37 11.17 4.98 -3.80
N ARG A 38 10.22 4.78 -4.71
CA ARG A 38 8.92 5.45 -4.65
C ARG A 38 8.12 5.08 -3.41
N ILE A 39 8.12 3.81 -3.00
CA ILE A 39 7.46 3.39 -1.74
C ILE A 39 8.16 4.00 -0.54
N GLN A 40 9.50 3.97 -0.51
CA GLN A 40 10.28 4.56 0.59
C GLN A 40 10.05 6.07 0.72
N ASP A 41 9.97 6.81 -0.40
CA ASP A 41 9.65 8.23 -0.40
C ASP A 41 8.24 8.52 0.10
N MET A 42 7.26 7.69 -0.27
CA MET A 42 5.89 7.78 0.23
C MET A 42 5.82 7.51 1.74
N GLU A 43 6.51 6.47 2.23
CA GLU A 43 6.60 6.15 3.66
C GLU A 43 7.30 7.25 4.46
N ALA A 44 8.30 7.92 3.86
CA ALA A 44 9.01 9.05 4.45
C ALA A 44 8.23 10.38 4.36
N GLY A 45 7.06 10.40 3.73
CA GLY A 45 6.27 11.62 3.53
C GLY A 45 6.89 12.61 2.55
N LYS A 46 7.90 12.20 1.77
CA LYS A 46 8.55 13.02 0.73
C LYS A 46 7.74 13.05 -0.57
N ARG A 47 6.73 12.17 -0.67
CA ARG A 47 5.87 12.03 -1.83
C ARG A 47 4.42 11.83 -1.41
N ASP A 48 3.54 12.56 -2.06
CA ASP A 48 2.10 12.42 -1.85
C ASP A 48 1.59 11.03 -2.26
N ILE A 49 0.66 10.54 -1.46
CA ILE A 49 -0.04 9.27 -1.69
C ILE A 49 -1.39 9.61 -2.33
N SER A 50 -1.65 9.05 -3.51
CA SER A 50 -2.90 9.26 -4.24
C SER A 50 -4.10 8.59 -3.56
N GLY A 51 -5.32 9.06 -3.86
CA GLY A 51 -6.56 8.49 -3.32
C GLY A 51 -6.69 6.96 -3.47
N PRO A 52 -6.47 6.39 -4.67
CA PRO A 52 -6.54 4.93 -4.86
C PRO A 52 -5.56 4.14 -3.99
N VAL A 53 -4.35 4.69 -3.75
CA VAL A 53 -3.37 4.03 -2.87
C VAL A 53 -3.84 4.10 -1.41
N LYS A 54 -4.46 5.20 -0.97
CA LYS A 54 -5.06 5.29 0.38
C LYS A 54 -6.13 4.22 0.59
N VAL A 55 -7.01 4.02 -0.39
CA VAL A 55 -8.05 2.97 -0.34
C VAL A 55 -7.41 1.57 -0.23
N ALA A 56 -6.34 1.30 -0.98
CA ALA A 56 -5.61 0.03 -0.87
C ALA A 56 -4.95 -0.15 0.51
N ILE A 57 -4.34 0.90 1.06
CA ILE A 57 -3.77 0.88 2.42
C ILE A 57 -4.85 0.57 3.46
N GLU A 58 -6.00 1.24 3.38
CA GLU A 58 -7.13 0.98 4.26
C GLU A 58 -7.57 -0.49 4.15
N ALA A 59 -7.72 -1.01 2.92
CA ALA A 59 -8.06 -2.41 2.69
C ALA A 59 -7.05 -3.40 3.28
N PHE A 60 -5.75 -3.08 3.27
CA PHE A 60 -4.73 -3.91 3.91
C PHE A 60 -4.79 -3.87 5.45
N LEU A 61 -5.17 -2.73 6.04
CA LEU A 61 -5.18 -2.54 7.50
C LEU A 61 -6.47 -3.01 8.17
N SER A 62 -7.62 -2.70 7.58
CA SER A 62 -8.94 -3.02 8.15
C SER A 62 -9.56 -4.27 7.56
N GLY A 63 -9.01 -4.78 6.45
CA GLY A 63 -9.66 -5.79 5.62
C GLY A 63 -10.83 -5.17 4.86
N TRP A 64 -10.77 -5.14 3.53
CA TRP A 64 -11.88 -4.69 2.71
C TRP A 64 -12.56 -5.86 1.99
N ARG A 65 -13.88 -5.97 2.15
CA ARG A 65 -14.74 -6.79 1.30
C ARG A 65 -15.86 -5.92 0.75
N PRO A 66 -16.13 -5.95 -0.56
CA PRO A 66 -17.28 -5.26 -1.11
C PRO A 66 -18.57 -5.89 -0.55
N ALA A 67 -19.61 -5.07 -0.40
CA ALA A 67 -20.93 -5.56 -0.03
C ALA A 67 -21.38 -6.63 -1.04
N GLY A 68 -21.78 -7.81 -0.54
CA GLY A 68 -22.15 -8.96 -1.37
C GLY A 68 -21.00 -9.90 -1.74
N TRP A 69 -19.78 -9.72 -1.20
CA TRP A 69 -18.71 -10.69 -1.35
C TRP A 69 -19.05 -12.00 -0.63
N VAL A 70 -19.24 -13.07 -1.41
CA VAL A 70 -19.43 -14.43 -0.90
C VAL A 70 -18.10 -15.17 -1.07
N GLU A 71 -17.60 -15.77 0.01
CA GLU A 71 -16.39 -16.57 -0.04
C GLU A 71 -16.64 -17.85 -0.86
N PRO A 72 -15.81 -18.20 -1.85
CA PRO A 72 -15.96 -19.47 -2.56
C PRO A 72 -15.78 -20.61 -1.56
N VAL A 73 -16.81 -21.46 -1.45
CA VAL A 73 -16.79 -22.72 -0.69
C VAL A 73 -15.95 -23.78 -1.39
#